data_AF-A0A8T4T0Q3-F1
#
_entry.id   AF-A0A8T4T0Q3-F1
#
_cell.length_a   1.000
_cell.length_b   1.000
_cell.length_c   1.000
_cell.angle_alpha   90.00
_cell.angle_beta   90.00
_cell.angle_gamma   90.00
#
_symmetry.space_group_name_H-M   'P 1'
#
loop_
_entity.id
_entity.type
_entity.pdbx_description
1 polymer ?
#
loop_
_entity_poly.entity_id
_entity_poly.type
_entity_poly.pdbx_seq_one_letter_code
_entity_poly.pdbx_strand_id
1 'polypeptide(L)'
;MIDQGLVEFLKKEIKGGHSEDFLRQGLISKGWPSDFVENSIGEAKRQIMLETYIPITGQPETPSLEEVKTISDKPIIHQSRFDRRTLSISILIFVIIGVILTFTTLVYFYMNGVMSYRLFDPVTGQSLDRTCIYQNCKDLRDFALDFAKQRLNMSIIIGIITSFLIVLIYNLISFKKLFLWIIQILFLIFLLVMGFMWFSFTKGTS
;
A
#
# COMPACT_ATOMS: atom_id res chain seq x y z
N MET A 1 -35.45 29.95 -20.34
CA MET A 1 -35.59 28.82 -21.28
C MET A 1 -34.35 27.96 -21.11
N ILE A 2 -34.49 26.69 -20.71
CA ILE A 2 -33.35 25.81 -20.43
C ILE A 2 -32.74 25.36 -21.76
N ASP A 3 -31.43 25.49 -21.91
CA ASP A 3 -30.70 25.04 -23.11
C ASP A 3 -30.55 23.51 -23.07
N GLN A 4 -31.19 22.83 -24.01
CA GLN A 4 -31.17 21.37 -24.09
C GLN A 4 -29.76 20.82 -24.36
N GLY A 5 -28.92 21.55 -25.12
CA GLY A 5 -27.54 21.14 -25.39
C GLY A 5 -26.67 21.17 -24.12
N LEU A 6 -26.90 22.14 -23.24
CA LEU A 6 -26.21 22.19 -21.95
C LEU A 6 -26.66 21.05 -21.02
N VAL A 7 -27.96 20.73 -21.01
CA VAL A 7 -28.50 19.62 -20.19
C VAL A 7 -27.95 18.28 -20.65
N GLU A 8 -27.84 18.03 -21.96
CA GLU A 8 -27.23 16.82 -22.50
C GLU A 8 -25.73 16.71 -22.17
N PHE A 9 -25.00 17.81 -22.28
CA PHE A 9 -23.60 17.88 -21.87
C PHE A 9 -23.45 17.54 -20.38
N LEU A 10 -24.22 18.20 -19.51
CA LEU A 10 -24.21 17.95 -18.07
C LEU A 10 -24.55 16.50 -17.74
N LYS A 11 -25.55 15.93 -18.41
CA LYS A 11 -25.93 14.53 -18.24
C LYS A 11 -24.80 13.56 -18.57
N LYS A 12 -24.07 13.83 -19.66
CA LYS A 12 -22.90 13.03 -20.06
C LYS A 12 -21.77 13.13 -19.03
N GLU A 13 -21.43 14.34 -18.60
CA GLU A 13 -20.33 14.56 -17.66
C GLU A 13 -20.64 14.02 -16.25
N ILE A 14 -21.90 14.15 -15.79
CA ILE A 14 -22.36 13.56 -14.52
C ILE A 14 -22.30 12.02 -14.60
N LYS A 15 -22.77 11.40 -15.69
CA LYS A 15 -22.62 9.94 -15.90
C LYS A 15 -21.15 9.50 -16.00
N GLY A 16 -20.27 10.39 -16.47
CA GLY A 16 -18.82 10.20 -16.52
C GLY A 16 -18.11 10.26 -15.16
N GLY A 17 -18.81 10.67 -14.09
CA GLY A 17 -18.28 10.71 -12.73
C GLY A 17 -17.67 12.05 -12.33
N HIS A 18 -17.88 13.12 -13.10
CA HIS A 18 -17.47 14.47 -12.70
C HIS A 18 -18.37 15.00 -11.58
N SER A 19 -17.76 15.57 -10.54
CA SER A 19 -18.51 16.15 -9.41
C SER A 19 -19.29 17.38 -9.84
N GLU A 20 -20.48 17.56 -9.29
CA GLU A 20 -21.36 18.70 -9.61
C GLU A 20 -20.72 20.04 -9.28
N ASP A 21 -19.98 20.15 -8.18
CA ASP A 21 -19.29 21.38 -7.81
C ASP A 21 -18.23 21.76 -8.85
N PHE A 22 -17.53 20.77 -9.40
CA PHE A 22 -16.58 20.98 -10.50
C PHE A 22 -17.28 21.48 -11.77
N LEU A 23 -18.43 20.88 -12.14
CA LEU A 23 -19.20 21.32 -13.31
C LEU A 23 -19.79 22.72 -13.11
N ARG A 24 -20.32 23.00 -11.90
CA ARG A 24 -20.86 24.30 -11.50
C ARG A 24 -19.79 25.37 -11.60
N GLN A 25 -18.63 25.16 -10.95
CA GLN A 25 -17.53 26.11 -10.97
C GLN A 25 -16.96 26.30 -12.38
N GLY A 26 -16.83 25.21 -13.15
CA GLY A 26 -16.35 25.26 -14.53
C GLY A 26 -17.27 26.10 -15.42
N LEU A 27 -18.58 25.90 -15.35
CA LEU A 27 -19.54 26.69 -16.15
C LEU A 27 -19.59 28.16 -15.71
N ILE A 28 -19.60 28.43 -14.40
CA ILE A 28 -19.57 29.82 -13.89
C ILE A 28 -18.27 30.52 -14.33
N SER A 29 -17.11 29.84 -14.26
CA SER A 29 -15.83 30.40 -14.71
C SER A 29 -15.77 30.70 -16.21
N LYS A 30 -16.65 30.07 -17.00
CA LYS A 30 -16.80 30.29 -18.44
C LYS A 30 -17.85 31.36 -18.77
N GLY A 31 -18.38 32.04 -17.76
CA GLY A 31 -19.31 33.16 -17.92
C GLY A 31 -20.78 32.78 -17.93
N TRP A 32 -21.13 31.54 -17.56
CA TRP A 32 -22.53 31.14 -17.46
C TRP A 32 -23.19 31.70 -16.18
N PRO A 33 -24.44 32.21 -16.25
CA PRO A 33 -25.14 32.70 -15.06
C PRO A 33 -25.39 31.60 -14.03
N SER A 34 -25.16 31.88 -12.74
CA SER A 34 -25.27 30.89 -11.66
C SER A 34 -26.65 30.22 -11.62
N ASP A 35 -27.73 31.01 -11.67
CA ASP A 35 -29.11 30.51 -11.63
C ASP A 35 -29.42 29.60 -12.82
N PHE A 36 -28.81 29.89 -13.98
CA PHE A 36 -28.99 29.10 -15.18
C PHE A 36 -28.26 27.74 -15.09
N VAL A 37 -27.05 27.75 -14.53
CA VAL A 37 -26.25 26.54 -14.28
C VAL A 37 -26.95 25.63 -13.27
N GLU A 38 -27.45 26.20 -12.18
CA GLU A 38 -28.13 25.43 -11.14
C GLU A 38 -29.42 24.77 -11.64
N ASN A 39 -30.23 25.51 -12.40
CA ASN A 39 -31.43 24.97 -13.05
C ASN A 39 -31.09 23.85 -14.06
N SER A 40 -30.02 24.03 -14.83
CA SER A 40 -29.61 23.03 -15.85
C SER A 40 -29.02 21.77 -15.22
N ILE A 41 -28.27 21.88 -14.11
CA ILE A 41 -27.79 20.74 -13.33
C ILE A 41 -28.97 19.99 -12.71
N GLY A 42 -29.94 20.71 -12.14
CA GLY A 42 -31.16 20.12 -11.58
C GLY A 42 -31.95 19.32 -12.61
N GLU A 43 -32.15 19.89 -13.81
CA GLU A 43 -32.85 19.22 -14.90
C GLU A 43 -32.07 18.01 -15.45
N ALA A 44 -30.75 18.11 -15.59
CA ALA A 44 -29.90 16.99 -15.99
C ALA A 44 -30.01 15.80 -15.02
N LYS A 45 -30.00 16.06 -13.70
CA LYS A 45 -30.21 15.03 -12.68
C LYS A 45 -31.58 14.37 -12.78
N ARG A 46 -32.64 15.18 -12.94
CA ARG A 46 -34.00 14.68 -13.06
C ARG A 46 -34.11 13.69 -14.22
N GLN A 47 -33.50 14.00 -15.37
CA GLN A 47 -33.49 13.11 -16.52
C GLN A 47 -32.67 11.84 -16.30
N ILE A 48 -31.53 11.91 -15.61
CA ILE A 48 -30.75 10.72 -15.24
C ILE A 48 -31.59 9.80 -14.33
N MET A 49 -32.31 10.37 -13.37
CA MET A 49 -33.16 9.61 -12.45
C MET A 49 -34.31 8.92 -13.18
N LEU A 50 -34.96 9.62 -14.12
CA LEU A 50 -36.02 9.07 -14.97
C LEU A 50 -35.51 7.94 -15.89
N GLU A 51 -34.29 8.03 -16.42
CA GLU A 51 -33.69 6.96 -17.22
C GLU A 51 -33.26 5.74 -16.41
N THR A 52 -32.92 5.93 -15.14
CA THR A 52 -32.47 4.85 -14.25
C THR A 52 -33.64 4.08 -13.65
N TYR A 53 -34.85 4.66 -13.68
CA TYR A 53 -36.08 4.01 -13.27
C TYR A 53 -36.67 3.19 -14.42
N ILE A 54 -36.16 1.98 -14.62
CA ILE A 54 -36.87 0.95 -15.40
C ILE A 54 -38.11 0.57 -14.56
N PRO A 55 -39.35 0.81 -15.00
CA PRO A 55 -40.51 0.36 -14.27
C PRO A 55 -40.52 -1.17 -14.34
N ILE A 56 -40.23 -1.82 -13.21
CA ILE A 56 -40.61 -3.21 -13.00
C ILE A 56 -42.13 -3.22 -13.04
N THR A 57 -42.66 -3.93 -14.02
CA THR A 57 -44.07 -4.13 -14.35
C THR A 57 -45.03 -4.05 -13.16
N GLY A 58 -45.97 -3.11 -13.26
CA GLY A 58 -47.36 -3.31 -12.83
C GLY A 58 -47.80 -2.63 -11.54
N GLN A 59 -47.99 -1.30 -11.54
CA GLN A 59 -49.14 -0.66 -10.88
C GLN A 59 -49.23 0.84 -11.27
N PRO A 60 -50.40 1.38 -11.67
CA PRO A 60 -50.56 2.80 -11.91
C PRO A 60 -51.03 3.48 -10.62
N GLU A 61 -50.10 3.96 -9.80
CA GLU A 61 -50.43 4.89 -8.71
C GLU A 61 -49.53 6.11 -8.81
N THR A 62 -50.14 7.21 -9.27
CA THR A 62 -49.64 8.58 -9.17
C THR A 62 -49.20 8.88 -7.74
N PRO A 63 -47.92 9.20 -7.46
CA PRO A 63 -47.54 9.66 -6.13
C PRO A 63 -47.79 11.16 -6.02
N SER A 64 -48.59 11.53 -5.02
CA SER A 64 -48.87 12.90 -4.59
C SER A 64 -47.63 13.61 -4.04
N LEU A 65 -47.57 14.93 -4.27
CA LEU A 65 -46.45 15.84 -4.08
C LEU A 65 -45.94 16.04 -2.62
N GLU A 66 -46.48 15.32 -1.63
CA GLU A 66 -46.25 15.61 -0.20
C GLU A 66 -45.25 14.69 0.50
N GLU A 67 -44.88 13.54 -0.07
CA GLU A 67 -44.06 12.53 0.62
C GLU A 67 -42.55 12.59 0.30
N VAL A 68 -42.07 13.71 -0.26
CA VAL A 68 -40.65 13.87 -0.69
C VAL A 68 -39.78 14.56 0.38
N LYS A 69 -40.36 15.04 1.49
CA LYS A 69 -39.63 15.93 2.43
C LYS A 69 -38.84 15.25 3.55
N THR A 70 -38.84 13.92 3.67
CA THR A 70 -38.24 13.23 4.83
C THR A 70 -37.32 12.06 4.49
N ILE A 71 -36.59 12.15 3.37
CA ILE A 71 -35.42 11.27 3.12
C ILE A 71 -34.23 12.14 2.66
N SER A 72 -33.97 13.22 3.40
CA SER A 72 -32.82 14.12 3.16
C SER A 72 -32.07 14.31 4.47
N ASP A 73 -31.43 13.24 4.95
CA ASP A 73 -30.28 13.30 5.87
C ASP A 73 -29.73 11.89 6.11
N LYS A 74 -29.27 11.24 5.03
CA LYS A 74 -28.31 10.16 5.18
C LYS A 74 -27.10 10.51 4.33
N PRO A 75 -25.92 10.74 4.93
CA PRO A 75 -24.73 10.96 4.14
C PRO A 75 -24.54 9.72 3.26
N ILE A 76 -24.51 9.93 1.95
CA ILE A 76 -24.03 8.93 1.00
C ILE A 76 -22.53 8.86 1.26
N ILE A 77 -22.16 8.13 2.31
CA ILE A 77 -20.83 7.58 2.49
C ILE A 77 -20.62 6.82 1.19
N HIS A 78 -19.69 7.29 0.36
CA HIS A 78 -19.11 6.46 -0.69
C HIS A 78 -18.63 5.20 0.02
N GLN A 79 -19.48 4.17 0.04
CA GLN A 79 -19.07 2.80 0.28
C GLN A 79 -18.20 2.48 -0.92
N SER A 80 -16.92 2.86 -0.80
CA SER A 80 -15.83 2.28 -1.55
C SER A 80 -16.15 0.80 -1.60
N ARG A 81 -16.54 0.34 -2.79
CA ARG A 81 -16.87 -1.06 -3.04
C ARG A 81 -15.55 -1.77 -2.75
N PHE A 82 -15.40 -2.23 -1.51
CA PHE A 82 -14.17 -2.82 -1.01
C PHE A 82 -13.96 -4.08 -1.84
N ASP A 83 -13.15 -3.94 -2.89
CA ASP A 83 -12.93 -5.02 -3.83
C ASP A 83 -12.10 -6.08 -3.09
N ARG A 84 -12.82 -7.08 -2.55
CA ARG A 84 -12.30 -8.14 -1.71
C ARG A 84 -11.12 -8.85 -2.38
N ARG A 85 -11.11 -8.89 -3.72
CA ARG A 85 -10.03 -9.46 -4.52
C ARG A 85 -8.76 -8.64 -4.39
N THR A 86 -8.85 -7.33 -4.54
CA THR A 86 -7.72 -6.40 -4.39
C THR A 86 -7.15 -6.42 -2.98
N LEU A 87 -8.00 -6.43 -1.95
CA LEU A 87 -7.55 -6.58 -0.56
C LEU A 87 -6.86 -7.93 -0.31
N SER A 88 -7.39 -9.03 -0.84
CA SER A 88 -6.75 -10.35 -0.68
C SER A 88 -5.35 -10.41 -1.31
N ILE A 89 -5.17 -9.78 -2.47
CA ILE A 89 -3.88 -9.72 -3.16
C ILE A 89 -2.89 -8.88 -2.35
N SER A 90 -3.31 -7.73 -1.83
CA SER A 90 -2.45 -6.89 -0.99
C SER A 90 -2.01 -7.60 0.30
N ILE A 91 -2.89 -8.36 0.95
CA ILE A 91 -2.55 -9.16 2.13
C ILE A 91 -1.56 -10.27 1.77
N LEU A 92 -1.78 -10.98 0.65
CA LEU A 92 -0.86 -12.02 0.21
C LEU A 92 0.55 -11.46 -0.04
N ILE A 93 0.64 -10.32 -0.75
CA ILE A 93 1.91 -9.63 -1.00
C ILE A 93 2.58 -9.21 0.32
N PHE A 94 1.81 -8.65 1.26
CA PHE A 94 2.32 -8.28 2.59
C PHE A 94 2.94 -9.47 3.33
N VAL A 95 2.28 -10.63 3.33
CA VAL A 95 2.79 -11.84 3.98
C VAL A 95 4.06 -12.32 3.30
N ILE A 96 4.09 -12.39 1.96
CA ILE A 96 5.27 -12.83 1.20
C ILE A 96 6.47 -11.91 1.51
N ILE A 97 6.29 -10.59 1.43
CA ILE A 97 7.34 -9.61 1.72
C ILE A 97 7.79 -9.73 3.18
N GLY A 98 6.85 -9.88 4.11
CA GLY A 98 7.16 -10.03 5.53
C GLY A 98 8.03 -11.26 5.82
N VAL A 99 7.71 -12.41 5.21
CA VAL A 99 8.51 -13.64 5.34
C VAL A 99 9.91 -13.44 4.77
N ILE A 100 10.03 -12.85 3.57
CA ILE A 100 11.32 -12.58 2.94
C ILE A 100 12.17 -11.67 3.84
N LEU A 101 11.62 -10.54 4.30
CA LEU A 101 12.34 -9.59 5.16
C LEU A 101 12.75 -10.20 6.51
N THR A 102 11.88 -11.02 7.09
CA THR A 102 12.19 -11.74 8.34
C THR A 102 13.36 -12.71 8.12
N PHE A 103 13.33 -13.48 7.04
CA PHE A 103 14.42 -14.39 6.69
C PHE A 103 15.73 -13.63 6.43
N THR A 104 15.66 -12.53 5.66
CA THR A 104 16.81 -11.67 5.36
C THR A 104 17.44 -11.08 6.63
N THR A 105 16.63 -10.56 7.55
CA THR A 105 17.14 -10.02 8.83
C THR A 105 17.72 -11.11 9.73
N LEU A 106 17.16 -12.33 9.69
CA LEU A 106 17.70 -13.47 10.44
C LEU A 106 19.07 -13.89 9.92
N VAL A 107 19.25 -13.95 8.59
CA VAL A 107 20.57 -14.19 7.96
C VAL A 107 21.55 -13.08 8.34
N TYR A 108 21.11 -11.82 8.34
CA TYR A 108 21.93 -10.70 8.80
C TYR A 108 22.39 -10.88 10.26
N PHE A 109 21.49 -11.25 11.18
CA PHE A 109 21.87 -11.51 12.57
C PHE A 109 22.80 -12.71 12.71
N TYR A 110 22.61 -13.76 11.92
CA TYR A 110 23.54 -14.89 11.87
C TYR A 110 24.95 -14.43 11.46
N MET A 111 25.08 -13.69 10.36
CA MET A 111 26.38 -13.17 9.91
C MET A 111 27.00 -12.22 10.93
N ASN A 112 26.19 -11.39 11.58
CA ASN A 112 26.67 -10.52 12.66
C ASN A 112 27.12 -11.34 13.90
N GLY A 113 26.46 -12.45 14.19
CA GLY A 113 26.87 -13.41 15.22
C GLY A 113 28.25 -14.01 14.90
N VAL A 114 28.45 -14.46 13.65
CA VAL A 114 29.76 -14.94 13.18
C VAL A 114 30.86 -13.88 13.34
N MET A 115 30.57 -12.63 12.96
CA MET A 115 31.54 -11.54 13.02
C MET A 115 31.83 -11.05 14.45
N SER A 116 30.91 -11.25 15.38
CA SER A 116 31.05 -10.85 16.79
C SER A 116 31.62 -11.95 17.68
N TYR A 117 31.86 -13.14 17.13
CA TYR A 117 32.47 -14.24 17.87
C TYR A 117 33.92 -13.93 18.23
N ARG A 118 34.22 -13.99 19.52
CA ARG A 118 35.55 -13.79 20.09
C ARG A 118 35.94 -14.97 20.95
N LEU A 119 37.13 -15.48 20.71
CA LEU A 119 37.75 -16.50 21.54
C LEU A 119 38.79 -15.86 22.45
N PHE A 120 38.74 -16.19 23.73
CA PHE A 120 39.80 -15.80 24.66
C PHE A 120 40.81 -16.94 24.72
N ASP A 121 42.05 -16.66 24.29
CA ASP A 121 43.13 -17.63 24.41
C ASP A 121 43.70 -17.59 25.84
N PRO A 122 43.55 -18.67 26.63
CA PRO A 122 44.04 -18.71 28.00
C PRO A 122 45.58 -18.72 28.09
N VAL A 123 46.30 -18.98 27.00
CA VAL A 123 47.77 -19.04 26.96
C VAL A 123 48.38 -17.67 26.67
N THR A 124 47.85 -16.96 25.69
CA THR A 124 48.36 -15.62 25.29
C THR A 124 47.64 -14.47 25.99
N GLY A 125 46.46 -14.72 26.57
CA GLY A 125 45.61 -13.69 27.18
C GLY A 125 44.98 -12.74 26.16
N GLN A 126 45.08 -13.02 24.86
CA GLN A 126 44.54 -12.19 23.79
C GLN A 126 43.19 -12.73 23.31
N SER A 127 42.32 -11.82 22.89
CA SER A 127 41.10 -12.17 22.18
C SER A 127 41.42 -12.42 20.72
N LEU A 128 41.27 -13.66 20.25
CA LEU A 128 41.30 -13.97 18.83
C LEU A 128 39.91 -13.79 18.25
N ASP A 129 39.78 -12.79 17.38
CA ASP A 129 38.56 -12.56 16.61
C ASP A 129 38.45 -13.61 15.49
N ARG A 130 37.25 -14.13 15.24
CA ARG A 130 36.91 -14.97 14.05
C ARG A 130 37.68 -16.29 13.90
N THR A 131 38.32 -16.75 14.96
CA THR A 131 38.92 -18.09 15.00
C THR A 131 37.91 -19.12 15.50
N CYS A 132 38.13 -20.39 15.21
CA CYS A 132 37.28 -21.50 15.68
C CYS A 132 38.08 -22.39 16.63
N ILE A 133 37.44 -22.91 17.68
CA ILE A 133 38.06 -23.90 18.59
C ILE A 133 38.27 -25.23 17.84
N TYR A 134 37.26 -25.65 17.07
CA TYR A 134 37.28 -26.92 16.36
C TYR A 134 37.56 -26.70 14.88
N GLN A 135 38.29 -27.63 14.23
CA GLN A 135 38.53 -27.60 12.77
C GLN A 135 37.23 -27.50 11.94
N ASN A 136 36.12 -28.00 12.48
CA ASN A 136 34.81 -27.96 11.83
C ASN A 136 34.03 -26.66 12.10
N CYS A 137 34.60 -25.69 12.82
CA CYS A 137 33.95 -24.42 13.20
C CYS A 137 32.55 -24.58 13.81
N LYS A 138 32.33 -25.70 14.50
CA LYS A 138 31.01 -26.05 15.06
C LYS A 138 30.60 -25.06 16.15
N ASP A 139 31.55 -24.65 16.98
CA ASP A 139 31.40 -23.66 18.04
C ASP A 139 30.94 -22.30 17.49
N LEU A 140 31.61 -21.80 16.45
CA LEU A 140 31.25 -20.56 15.77
C LEU A 140 29.84 -20.61 15.19
N ARG A 141 29.50 -21.71 14.50
CA ARG A 141 28.18 -21.91 13.88
C ARG A 141 27.09 -21.97 14.94
N ASP A 142 27.28 -22.75 15.99
CA ASP A 142 26.29 -22.94 17.05
C ASP A 142 26.08 -21.61 17.82
N PHE A 143 27.15 -20.85 18.09
CA PHE A 143 27.05 -19.49 18.63
C PHE A 143 26.25 -18.55 17.72
N ALA A 144 26.57 -18.52 16.41
CA ALA A 144 25.89 -17.66 15.46
C ALA A 144 24.40 -18.02 15.29
N LEU A 145 24.07 -19.32 15.34
CA LEU A 145 22.68 -19.81 15.32
C LEU A 145 21.93 -19.37 16.58
N ASP A 146 22.52 -19.53 17.76
CA ASP A 146 21.88 -19.11 19.02
C ASP A 146 21.70 -17.59 19.07
N PHE A 147 22.68 -16.83 18.58
CA PHE A 147 22.60 -15.38 18.48
C PHE A 147 21.47 -14.93 17.54
N ALA A 148 21.33 -15.57 16.38
CA ALA A 148 20.23 -15.31 15.46
C ALA A 148 18.88 -15.72 16.07
N LYS A 149 18.83 -16.87 16.73
CA LYS A 149 17.61 -17.40 17.38
C LYS A 149 17.11 -16.49 18.51
N GLN A 150 18.00 -15.98 19.35
CA GLN A 150 17.65 -15.02 20.40
C GLN A 150 17.02 -13.74 19.84
N ARG A 151 17.37 -13.37 18.60
CA ARG A 151 16.83 -12.18 17.91
C ARG A 151 15.74 -12.48 16.90
N LEU A 152 15.25 -13.73 16.81
CA LEU A 152 14.17 -14.11 15.91
C LEU A 152 12.93 -13.22 16.09
N ASN A 153 12.55 -12.94 17.35
CA ASN A 153 11.40 -12.07 17.63
C ASN A 153 11.61 -10.64 17.10
N MET A 154 12.83 -10.10 17.23
CA MET A 154 13.17 -8.78 16.69
C MET A 154 13.12 -8.78 15.16
N SER A 155 13.64 -9.84 14.51
CA SER A 155 13.53 -10.02 13.05
C SER A 155 12.08 -10.05 12.57
N ILE A 156 11.20 -10.76 13.28
CA ILE A 156 9.77 -10.82 12.93
C ILE A 156 9.13 -9.43 13.06
N ILE A 157 9.37 -8.72 14.16
CA ILE A 157 8.81 -7.38 14.39
C ILE A 157 9.28 -6.41 13.30
N ILE A 158 10.59 -6.39 13.00
CA ILE A 158 11.16 -5.57 11.94
C ILE A 158 10.53 -5.96 10.58
N GLY A 159 10.43 -7.25 10.28
CA GLY A 159 9.82 -7.74 9.04
C GLY A 159 8.37 -7.28 8.86
N ILE A 160 7.56 -7.37 9.91
CA ILE A 160 6.15 -6.94 9.91
C ILE A 160 6.04 -5.43 9.70
N ILE A 161 6.75 -4.63 10.51
CA ILE A 161 6.71 -3.16 10.43
C ILE A 161 7.16 -2.68 9.05
N THR A 162 8.27 -3.23 8.55
CA THR A 162 8.83 -2.83 7.26
C THR A 162 7.94 -3.26 6.09
N SER A 163 7.38 -4.47 6.15
CA SER A 163 6.41 -4.94 5.12
C SER A 163 5.17 -4.06 5.10
N PHE A 164 4.67 -3.65 6.28
CA PHE A 164 3.51 -2.77 6.39
C PHE A 164 3.80 -1.41 5.78
N LEU A 165 4.96 -0.82 6.11
CA LEU A 165 5.41 0.44 5.52
C LEU A 165 5.53 0.36 4.00
N ILE A 166 6.11 -0.71 3.46
CA ILE A 166 6.24 -0.91 2.01
C ILE A 166 4.87 -0.93 1.34
N VAL A 167 3.90 -1.69 1.87
CA VAL A 167 2.56 -1.78 1.30
C VAL A 167 1.81 -0.45 1.42
N LEU A 168 1.96 0.25 2.55
CA LEU A 168 1.36 1.56 2.79
C LEU A 168 1.92 2.61 1.82
N ILE A 169 3.24 2.65 1.65
CA ILE A 169 3.92 3.54 0.70
C ILE A 169 3.53 3.21 -0.74
N TYR A 170 3.44 1.93 -1.10
CA TYR A 170 3.02 1.50 -2.44
C TYR A 170 1.60 1.97 -2.78
N ASN A 171 0.70 1.99 -1.79
CA ASN A 171 -0.67 2.47 -1.97
C ASN A 171 -0.76 4.01 -2.00
N LEU A 172 0.14 4.72 -1.33
CA LEU A 172 0.17 6.19 -1.28
C LEU A 172 0.85 6.83 -2.50
N ILE A 173 1.86 6.16 -3.08
CA ILE A 173 2.63 6.72 -4.19
C ILE A 173 1.93 6.48 -5.54
N SER A 174 1.49 7.55 -6.19
CA SER A 174 0.98 7.50 -7.57
C SER A 174 2.03 7.05 -8.59
N PHE A 175 3.32 7.29 -8.33
CA PHE A 175 4.44 6.96 -9.21
C PHE A 175 5.01 5.55 -8.96
N LYS A 176 4.20 4.52 -9.22
CA LYS A 176 4.56 3.10 -8.99
C LYS A 176 5.90 2.68 -9.61
N LYS A 177 6.27 3.25 -10.77
CA LYS A 177 7.55 2.95 -11.46
C LYS A 177 8.77 3.45 -10.67
N LEU A 178 8.70 4.64 -10.10
CA LEU A 178 9.81 5.23 -9.34
C LEU A 178 10.05 4.46 -8.04
N PHE A 179 8.97 4.05 -7.37
CA PHE A 179 9.06 3.22 -6.17
C PHE A 179 9.73 1.86 -6.42
N LEU A 180 9.37 1.17 -7.52
CA LEU A 180 10.02 -0.10 -7.90
C LEU A 180 11.52 0.07 -8.15
N TRP A 181 11.91 1.20 -8.75
CA TRP A 181 13.33 1.50 -9.01
C TRP A 181 14.11 1.73 -7.71
N ILE A 182 13.53 2.46 -6.74
CA ILE A 182 14.12 2.67 -5.42
C ILE A 182 14.31 1.34 -4.69
N ILE A 183 13.30 0.44 -4.71
CA ILE A 183 13.41 -0.88 -4.10
C ILE A 183 14.54 -1.70 -4.73
N GLN A 184 14.67 -1.69 -6.06
CA GLN A 184 15.75 -2.40 -6.74
C GLN A 184 17.14 -1.90 -6.33
N ILE A 185 17.31 -0.58 -6.19
CA ILE A 185 18.57 0.01 -5.72
C ILE A 185 18.87 -0.40 -4.28
N LEU A 186 17.88 -0.31 -3.40
CA LEU A 186 18.01 -0.76 -2.01
C LEU A 186 18.41 -2.23 -1.93
N PHE A 187 17.81 -3.08 -2.76
CA PHE A 187 18.15 -4.50 -2.85
C PHE A 187 19.57 -4.72 -3.36
N LEU A 188 20.01 -3.97 -4.37
CA LEU A 188 21.39 -4.03 -4.87
C LEU A 188 22.40 -3.66 -3.77
N ILE A 189 22.14 -2.58 -3.02
CA ILE A 189 22.98 -2.16 -1.89
C ILE A 189 23.04 -3.27 -0.84
N PHE A 190 21.90 -3.86 -0.50
CA PHE A 190 21.85 -4.99 0.45
C PHE A 190 22.71 -6.17 -0.02
N LEU A 191 22.65 -6.54 -1.29
CA LEU A 191 23.49 -7.61 -1.86
C LEU A 191 24.98 -7.26 -1.80
N LEU A 192 25.35 -6.01 -2.07
CA LEU A 192 26.75 -5.56 -1.96
C LEU A 192 27.26 -5.66 -0.51
N VAL A 193 26.44 -5.28 0.47
CA VAL A 193 26.80 -5.40 1.90
C VAL A 193 26.95 -6.88 2.29
N MET A 194 26.03 -7.74 1.88
CA MET A 194 26.13 -9.18 2.13
C MET A 194 27.37 -9.80 1.48
N GLY A 195 27.68 -9.42 0.23
CA GLY A 195 28.88 -9.86 -0.48
C GLY A 195 30.17 -9.38 0.20
N PHE A 196 30.19 -8.12 0.67
CA PHE A 196 31.31 -7.58 1.44
C PHE A 196 31.52 -8.33 2.75
N MET A 197 30.45 -8.59 3.52
CA MET A 197 30.53 -9.37 4.75
C MET A 197 31.07 -10.78 4.49
N TRP A 198 30.59 -11.45 3.44
CA TRP A 198 31.07 -12.76 3.03
C TRP A 198 32.56 -12.75 2.69
N PHE A 199 33.00 -11.79 1.86
CA PHE A 199 34.40 -11.67 1.48
C PHE A 199 35.31 -11.38 2.67
N SER A 200 34.85 -10.52 3.59
CA SER A 200 35.57 -10.20 4.83
C SER A 200 35.73 -11.42 5.75
N PHE A 201 34.77 -12.34 5.71
CA PHE A 201 34.83 -13.60 6.43
C PHE A 201 35.85 -14.55 5.80
N THR A 202 35.80 -14.74 4.46
CA THR A 202 36.74 -15.65 3.77
C THR A 202 38.20 -15.23 3.89
N LYS A 203 38.49 -13.93 4.02
CA LYS A 203 39.85 -13.41 4.25
C LYS A 203 40.32 -13.51 5.70
N GLY A 204 39.40 -13.58 6.66
CA GLY A 204 39.74 -13.72 8.08
C GLY A 204 40.08 -15.16 8.49
N THR A 205 39.74 -16.13 7.64
CA THR A 205 39.96 -17.58 7.88
C THR A 205 41.17 -18.15 7.14
N SER A 206 41.91 -17.34 6.37
CA SER A 206 43.17 -17.72 5.70
C SER A 206 44.37 -17.22 6.48
#